data_AF-A0AAZ3PSR4-F1
#
_entry.id   AF-A0AAZ3PSR4-F1
#
_cell.length_a   1.000
_cell.length_b   1.000
_cell.length_c   1.000
_cell.angle_alpha   90.00
_cell.angle_beta   90.00
_cell.angle_gamma   90.00
#
_symmetry.space_group_name_H-M   'P 1'
#
loop_
_entity.id
_entity.type
_entity.pdbx_description
1 polymer ?
#
loop_
_entity_poly.entity_id
_entity_poly.type
_entity_poly.pdbx_seq_one_letter_code
_entity_poly.pdbx_strand_id
1 'polypeptide(L)'
;TFLHLTQSLFPTPTVPCFSNFTAAVGTVLSPDYPEGYGNNLNCVWIIISEPGSRIHLAFNDFDLEPPYDFLTVKDGDQVMD
;
A
#
# COMPACT_ATOMS: atom_id res chain seq x y z
N THR A 1 11.87 0.84 -7.72
CA THR A 1 12.32 1.62 -6.55
C THR A 1 11.04 1.82 -5.70
N PHE A 2 10.78 1.06 -4.63
CA PHE A 2 9.46 0.95 -3.92
C PHE A 2 9.41 1.03 -2.37
N LEU A 3 8.23 1.39 -1.87
CA LEU A 3 8.04 2.11 -0.62
C LEU A 3 7.95 1.19 0.57
N HIS A 4 8.83 1.36 1.55
CA HIS A 4 8.79 0.56 2.77
C HIS A 4 8.08 1.24 3.95
N LEU A 5 7.50 0.47 4.87
CA LEU A 5 7.12 0.84 6.26
C LEU A 5 6.77 -0.44 7.06
N THR A 6 7.72 -1.21 7.62
CA THR A 6 7.56 -2.55 8.31
C THR A 6 6.48 -2.62 9.42
N GLN A 7 5.84 -3.77 9.81
CA GLN A 7 6.40 -5.07 10.26
C GLN A 7 5.39 -6.26 10.25
N SER A 8 5.83 -7.50 9.92
CA SER A 8 5.43 -8.76 10.63
C SER A 8 6.33 -9.98 10.28
N LEU A 9 6.42 -10.94 11.20
CA LEU A 9 7.52 -11.89 11.50
C LEU A 9 7.63 -13.16 10.62
N PHE A 10 7.39 -13.12 9.31
CA PHE A 10 7.53 -14.31 8.44
C PHE A 10 8.37 -14.04 7.17
N PRO A 11 9.14 -15.01 6.66
CA PRO A 11 9.95 -14.82 5.48
C PRO A 11 9.00 -14.69 4.28
N THR A 12 8.97 -13.49 3.70
CA THR A 12 8.18 -13.01 2.55
C THR A 12 6.67 -12.81 2.78
N PRO A 13 6.21 -11.55 2.97
CA PRO A 13 4.80 -11.22 2.92
C PRO A 13 4.50 -10.46 1.62
N THR A 14 4.08 -11.16 0.58
CA THR A 14 3.32 -10.51 -0.49
C THR A 14 2.00 -10.05 0.12
N VAL A 15 1.86 -8.74 0.37
CA VAL A 15 0.55 -8.19 0.76
C VAL A 15 -0.38 -8.41 -0.43
N PRO A 16 -1.54 -9.07 -0.26
CA PRO A 16 -2.48 -9.25 -1.34
C PRO A 16 -2.88 -7.90 -1.93
N CYS A 17 -3.04 -7.84 -3.25
CA CYS A 17 -3.45 -6.66 -4.04
C CYS A 17 -4.80 -6.06 -3.59
N PHE A 18 -5.48 -6.71 -2.64
CA PHE A 18 -6.68 -6.24 -1.95
C PHE A 18 -6.56 -6.59 -0.47
N SER A 19 -6.37 -5.59 0.41
CA SER A 19 -6.24 -5.83 1.85
C SER A 19 -6.71 -4.66 2.70
N ASN A 20 -7.23 -5.00 3.87
CA ASN A 20 -7.62 -4.05 4.91
C ASN A 20 -6.57 -4.05 6.02
N PHE A 21 -6.07 -2.88 6.36
CA PHE A 21 -5.13 -2.66 7.46
C PHE A 21 -5.85 -1.97 8.60
N THR A 22 -5.86 -2.63 9.76
CA THR A 22 -6.43 -2.08 11.00
C THR A 22 -5.37 -1.95 12.10
N ALA A 23 -4.16 -2.44 11.86
CA ALA A 23 -3.05 -2.31 12.79
C ALA A 23 -2.56 -0.86 12.86
N ALA A 24 -2.12 -0.42 14.03
CA ALA A 24 -1.63 0.95 14.25
C ALA A 24 -0.38 1.29 13.41
N VAL A 25 0.39 0.27 13.01
CA VAL A 25 1.58 0.38 12.15
C VAL A 25 1.60 -0.81 11.19
N GLY A 26 1.99 -0.60 9.94
CA GLY A 26 2.10 -1.66 8.95
C GLY A 26 2.70 -1.21 7.62
N THR A 27 3.03 -2.19 6.78
CA THR A 27 3.63 -2.00 5.45
C THR A 27 2.68 -2.39 4.36
N VAL A 28 2.70 -1.61 3.29
CA VAL A 28 2.18 -2.03 1.99
C VAL A 28 3.38 -2.19 1.07
N LEU A 29 3.45 -3.32 0.38
CA LEU A 29 4.42 -3.58 -0.68
C LEU A 29 3.66 -3.74 -1.99
N SER A 30 4.29 -3.35 -3.10
CA SER A 30 3.80 -3.75 -4.42
C SER A 30 3.82 -5.27 -4.54
N PRO A 31 2.92 -5.86 -5.34
CA PRO A 31 3.06 -7.26 -5.73
C PRO A 31 4.47 -7.52 -6.27
N ASP A 32 5.01 -8.69 -5.92
CA ASP A 32 6.32 -9.19 -6.35
C ASP A 32 7.56 -8.40 -5.86
N TYR A 33 7.39 -7.38 -5.02
CA TYR A 33 8.52 -6.70 -4.38
C TYR A 33 9.50 -7.70 -3.71
N PRO A 34 10.83 -7.58 -3.89
CA PRO A 34 11.56 -6.43 -4.46
C PRO A 34 11.67 -6.41 -5.98
N GLU A 35 11.12 -7.40 -6.68
CA GLU A 35 11.05 -7.38 -8.14
C GLU A 35 10.03 -6.32 -8.61
N GLY A 36 10.04 -6.05 -9.92
CA GLY A 36 9.08 -5.14 -10.54
C GLY A 36 7.64 -5.66 -10.41
N TYR A 37 6.70 -4.76 -10.18
CA TYR A 37 5.28 -5.11 -10.17
C TYR A 37 4.83 -5.59 -11.56
N GLY A 38 3.86 -6.51 -11.59
CA GLY A 38 3.29 -7.01 -12.83
C GLY A 38 2.52 -5.95 -13.63
N ASN A 39 2.39 -6.16 -14.94
CA ASN A 39 1.60 -5.29 -15.79
C ASN A 39 0.10 -5.37 -15.47
N ASN A 40 -0.63 -4.29 -15.76
CA ASN A 40 -2.11 -4.23 -15.69
C ASN A 40 -2.69 -4.55 -14.30
N LEU A 41 -1.96 -4.24 -13.23
CA LEU A 41 -2.43 -4.38 -11.86
C LEU A 41 -3.37 -3.24 -11.48
N ASN A 42 -4.40 -3.56 -10.70
CA ASN A 42 -5.28 -2.60 -10.05
C ASN A 42 -5.42 -3.00 -8.59
N CYS A 43 -4.54 -2.49 -7.73
CA CYS A 43 -4.50 -2.84 -6.32
C CYS A 43 -5.14 -1.77 -5.45
N VAL A 44 -5.87 -2.21 -4.44
CA VAL A 44 -6.56 -1.35 -3.48
C VAL A 44 -6.23 -1.81 -2.07
N TRP A 45 -5.67 -0.90 -1.27
CA TRP A 45 -5.44 -1.12 0.15
C TRP A 45 -6.23 -0.11 0.95
N ILE A 46 -6.99 -0.60 1.92
CA ILE A 46 -7.82 0.23 2.80
C ILE A 46 -7.12 0.28 4.16
N ILE A 47 -6.81 1.48 4.63
CA ILE A 47 -6.17 1.70 5.94
C ILE A 47 -7.22 2.32 6.86
N ILE A 48 -7.54 1.62 7.95
CA ILE A 48 -8.56 1.98 8.92
C ILE A 48 -7.86 2.30 10.23
N SER A 49 -8.13 3.48 10.77
CA SER A 49 -7.60 3.92 12.07
C SER A 49 -8.73 4.25 13.05
N GLU A 50 -8.44 4.22 14.34
CA GLU A 50 -9.42 4.57 15.37
C GLU A 50 -9.85 6.05 15.26
N PRO A 51 -11.12 6.39 15.58
CA PRO A 51 -11.59 7.77 15.57
C PRO A 51 -10.69 8.71 16.39
N GLY A 52 -10.37 9.87 15.81
CA GLY A 52 -9.46 10.86 16.42
C GLY A 52 -7.97 10.61 16.19
N SER A 53 -7.61 9.47 15.58
CA SER A 53 -6.24 9.20 15.13
C SER A 53 -5.92 9.90 13.80
N ARG A 54 -4.63 9.94 13.45
CA ARG A 54 -4.16 10.43 12.16
C ARG A 54 -3.30 9.36 11.50
N ILE A 55 -3.56 9.08 10.23
CA ILE A 55 -2.74 8.18 9.43
C ILE A 55 -1.54 8.97 8.89
N HIS A 56 -0.34 8.46 9.14
CA HIS A 56 0.90 8.98 8.55
C HIS A 56 1.42 7.97 7.53
N LEU A 57 1.49 8.39 6.26
CA LEU A 57 2.04 7.59 5.16
C LEU A 57 3.45 8.09 4.85
N ALA A 58 4.43 7.20 4.88
CA ALA A 58 5.81 7.53 4.57
C ALA A 58 6.25 6.84 3.29
N PHE A 59 6.87 7.65 2.42
CA PHE A 59 7.28 7.26 1.10
C PHE A 59 8.77 6.86 0.99
N ASN A 60 9.13 5.68 1.49
CA ASN A 60 10.52 5.24 1.65
C ASN A 60 11.31 4.82 0.39
N ASP A 61 10.67 4.34 -0.68
CA ASP A 61 11.29 4.04 -1.98
C ASP A 61 10.16 4.07 -3.07
N PHE A 62 10.24 4.78 -4.20
CA PHE A 62 9.03 5.03 -5.05
C PHE A 62 9.34 5.16 -6.54
N ASP A 63 8.65 4.39 -7.37
CA ASP A 63 8.96 4.16 -8.77
C ASP A 63 7.76 3.51 -9.45
N LEU A 64 7.30 4.19 -10.48
CA LEU A 64 6.21 3.78 -11.34
C LEU A 64 6.67 4.06 -12.76
N GLU A 65 6.05 3.43 -13.74
CA GLU A 65 6.33 3.71 -15.15
C GLU A 65 5.55 4.96 -15.62
N PRO A 66 6.17 6.14 -15.77
CA PRO A 66 5.47 7.30 -16.32
C PRO A 66 5.34 7.19 -17.86
N PRO A 67 4.20 7.60 -18.46
CA PRO A 67 3.01 8.19 -17.85
C PRO A 67 1.88 7.15 -17.62
N TYR A 68 2.22 5.86 -17.52
CA TYR A 68 1.25 4.77 -17.59
C TYR A 68 0.68 4.39 -16.23
N ASP A 69 1.53 4.39 -15.20
CA ASP A 69 1.19 3.90 -13.87
C ASP A 69 1.09 5.02 -12.84
N PHE A 70 0.18 4.85 -11.87
CA PHE A 70 -0.13 5.84 -10.86
C PHE A 70 -0.43 5.18 -9.51
N LEU A 71 0.01 5.83 -8.44
CA LEU A 71 -0.48 5.57 -7.09
C LEU A 71 -1.33 6.75 -6.63
N THR A 72 -2.55 6.45 -6.18
CA THR A 72 -3.47 7.48 -5.67
C THR A 72 -3.82 7.20 -4.22
N VAL A 73 -3.70 8.22 -3.36
CA VAL A 73 -4.21 8.21 -2.00
C VAL A 73 -5.54 8.96 -1.98
N LYS A 74 -6.59 8.32 -1.48
CA LYS A 74 -7.94 8.89 -1.38
C LYS A 74 -8.46 8.74 0.05
N ASP A 75 -9.32 9.67 0.46
CA ASP A 75 -10.06 9.53 1.71
C ASP A 75 -11.09 8.39 1.61
N GLY A 76 -11.28 7.64 2.70
CA GLY A 76 -12.08 6.41 2.74
C GLY A 76 -13.56 6.64 2.47
N ASP A 77 -14.06 7.86 2.76
CA ASP A 77 -15.44 8.27 2.48
C ASP A 77 -15.76 8.35 0.97
N GLN A 78 -14.78 8.10 0.10
CA GLN A 78 -14.91 8.12 -1.37
C GLN A 78 -14.71 6.74 -2.03
N VAL A 79 -14.65 5.65 -1.24
CA VAL A 79 -14.44 4.27 -1.73
C VAL A 79 -15.71 3.41 -1.57
N MET A 80 -16.78 3.94 -0.96
CA MET A 80 -18.09 3.27 -0.85
C MET A 80 -19.18 3.88 -1.74
N ASP A 81 -18.80 4.55 -2.84
CA ASP A 81 -19.72 4.87 -3.95
C ASP A 81 -19.24 4.17 -5.23
#